data_AF-A0A939DSR4-F1
#
_entry.id   AF-A0A939DSR4-F1
#
_cell.length_a   1.000
_cell.length_b   1.000
_cell.length_c   1.000
_cell.angle_alpha   90.00
_cell.angle_beta   90.00
_cell.angle_gamma   90.00
#
_symmetry.space_group_name_H-M   'P 1'
#
loop_
_entity.id
_entity.type
_entity.pdbx_description
1 polymer ?
#
loop_
_entity_poly.entity_id
_entity_poly.type
_entity_poly.pdbx_seq_one_letter_code
_entity_poly.pdbx_strand_id
1 'polypeptide(L)'
;HGTFTLSLKGRVLHTFPQGSFNRPGLMKYRQAVLTTTAGLDNWVLYEHAGNDAALTSDALPELVETYCQVQSAGCIGIACEVGPLFMDLIKAAV
;
A
#
# COMPACT_ATOMS: atom_id res chain seq x y z
N HIS A 1 -8.44 -13.00 0.17
CA HIS A 1 -8.35 -11.59 0.61
C HIS A 1 -7.10 -11.50 1.47
N GLY A 2 -6.04 -10.85 0.98
CA GLY A 2 -4.78 -10.74 1.70
C GLY A 2 -4.95 -10.12 3.09
N THR A 3 -3.99 -10.37 3.96
CA THR A 3 -3.90 -9.84 5.32
C THR A 3 -2.78 -8.83 5.40
N PHE A 4 -2.78 -7.96 6.40
CA PHE A 4 -1.72 -6.98 6.59
C PHE A 4 -1.57 -6.62 8.06
N THR A 5 -0.37 -6.16 8.43
CA THR A 5 -0.13 -5.48 9.69
C THR A 5 0.47 -4.10 9.41
N LEU A 6 0.27 -3.18 10.36
CA LEU A 6 0.71 -1.79 10.27
C LEU A 6 1.59 -1.45 11.48
N SER A 7 2.66 -0.69 11.25
CA SER A 7 3.53 -0.18 12.31
C SER A 7 3.95 1.25 11.99
N LEU A 8 3.42 2.22 12.73
CA LEU A 8 3.81 3.61 12.60
C LEU A 8 5.05 3.89 13.45
N LYS A 9 6.13 4.37 12.82
CA LYS A 9 7.40 4.75 13.47
C LYS A 9 7.74 6.18 13.11
N GLY A 10 7.46 7.12 14.01
CA GLY A 10 7.58 8.54 13.72
C GLY A 10 6.62 8.94 12.59
N ARG A 11 7.17 9.35 11.45
CA ARG A 11 6.40 9.72 10.25
C ARG A 11 6.45 8.68 9.13
N VAL A 12 6.93 7.47 9.43
CA VAL A 12 6.97 6.37 8.45
C VAL A 12 5.96 5.33 8.89
N LEU A 13 4.94 5.11 8.06
CA LEU A 13 4.03 3.98 8.23
C LEU A 13 4.60 2.78 7.48
N HIS A 14 5.02 1.77 8.25
CA HIS A 14 5.40 0.48 7.70
C HIS A 14 4.16 -0.40 7.54
N THR A 15 4.02 -1.07 6.40
CA THR A 15 2.97 -2.06 6.17
C THR A 15 3.57 -3.40 5.75
N PHE A 16 2.94 -4.49 6.18
CA PHE A 16 3.40 -5.85 5.88
C PHE A 16 2.24 -6.65 5.26
N PRO A 17 1.89 -6.40 3.99
CA PRO A 17 0.84 -7.15 3.32
C PRO A 17 1.31 -8.58 3.04
N GLN A 18 0.38 -9.54 3.13
CA GLN A 18 0.59 -10.96 2.92
C GLN A 18 -0.60 -11.58 2.18
N GLY A 19 -0.33 -12.52 1.28
CA GLY A 19 -1.31 -13.19 0.45
C GLY A 19 -1.82 -12.35 -0.73
N SER A 20 -2.89 -12.82 -1.36
CA SER A 20 -3.43 -12.22 -2.58
C SER A 20 -4.53 -11.18 -2.28
N PHE A 21 -4.27 -9.93 -2.67
CA PHE A 21 -5.17 -8.81 -2.55
C PHE A 21 -6.04 -8.65 -3.81
N ASN A 22 -7.34 -8.65 -3.58
CA ASN A 22 -8.35 -8.22 -4.55
C ASN A 22 -8.92 -6.85 -4.12
N ARG A 23 -9.82 -6.27 -4.93
CA ARG A 23 -10.39 -4.94 -4.67
C ARG A 23 -10.93 -4.75 -3.24
N PRO A 24 -11.78 -5.63 -2.68
CA PRO A 24 -12.24 -5.47 -1.29
C PRO A 24 -11.11 -5.53 -0.25
N GLY A 25 -10.07 -6.32 -0.50
CA GLY A 25 -8.89 -6.38 0.36
C GLY A 25 -8.13 -5.06 0.37
N LEU A 26 -7.95 -4.44 -0.79
CA LEU A 26 -7.31 -3.14 -0.92
C LEU A 26 -8.12 -2.00 -0.31
N MET A 27 -9.44 -2.00 -0.45
CA MET A 27 -10.28 -0.99 0.21
C MET A 27 -10.11 -1.03 1.74
N LYS A 28 -10.05 -2.24 2.33
CA LYS A 28 -9.80 -2.41 3.76
C LYS A 28 -8.39 -1.95 4.15
N TYR A 29 -7.41 -2.28 3.34
CA TYR A 29 -6.03 -1.83 3.52
C TYR A 29 -5.91 -0.30 3.51
N ARG A 30 -6.45 0.35 2.46
CA ARG A 30 -6.50 1.80 2.33
C ARG A 30 -7.14 2.47 3.54
N GLN A 31 -8.30 1.98 3.97
CA GLN A 31 -8.98 2.54 5.14
C GLN A 31 -8.11 2.45 6.40
N ALA A 32 -7.44 1.31 6.62
CA ALA A 32 -6.57 1.13 7.77
C ALA A 32 -5.34 2.05 7.72
N VAL A 33 -4.74 2.24 6.54
CA VAL A 33 -3.64 3.19 6.34
C VAL A 33 -4.09 4.62 6.67
N LEU A 34 -5.18 5.10 6.04
CA LEU A 34 -5.69 6.45 6.24
C LEU A 34 -6.09 6.72 7.70
N THR A 35 -6.69 5.74 8.37
CA THR A 35 -7.03 5.86 9.80
C THR A 35 -5.78 5.91 10.67
N THR A 36 -4.76 5.10 10.38
CA THR A 36 -3.53 5.06 11.18
C THR A 36 -2.71 6.34 11.06
N THR A 37 -2.75 7.00 9.90
CA THR A 37 -2.02 8.24 9.63
C THR A 37 -2.89 9.48 9.78
N ALA A 38 -4.11 9.34 10.30
CA ALA A 38 -5.01 10.46 10.52
C ALA A 38 -4.35 11.49 11.45
N GLY A 39 -4.20 12.73 10.95
CA GLY A 39 -3.55 13.82 11.67
C GLY A 39 -2.03 13.92 11.50
N LEU A 40 -1.42 13.09 10.65
CA LEU A 40 -0.04 13.28 10.23
C LEU A 40 0.03 14.13 8.95
N ASP A 41 0.90 15.13 8.98
CA ASP A 41 1.36 15.83 7.79
C ASP A 41 2.77 15.38 7.42
N ASN A 42 3.07 15.31 6.12
CA ASN A 42 4.38 14.97 5.59
C ASN A 42 4.91 13.63 6.12
N TRP A 43 4.21 12.55 5.79
CA TRP A 43 4.55 11.19 6.19
C TRP A 43 4.90 10.30 4.98
N VAL A 44 5.52 9.15 5.23
CA VAL A 44 5.97 8.21 4.20
C VAL A 44 5.30 6.86 4.40
N LEU A 45 4.79 6.28 3.33
CA LEU A 45 4.34 4.90 3.30
C LEU A 45 5.52 4.01 2.90
N TYR A 46 5.83 2.99 3.71
CA TYR A 46 6.83 1.99 3.38
C TYR A 46 6.21 0.58 3.43
N GLU A 47 5.97 0.00 2.26
CA GLU A 47 5.33 -1.30 2.12
C GLU A 47 6.36 -2.42 1.99
N HIS A 48 6.23 -3.44 2.85
CA HIS A 48 7.05 -4.64 2.88
C HIS A 48 6.28 -5.84 2.32
N ALA A 49 5.92 -5.76 1.05
CA ALA A 49 5.13 -6.79 0.37
C ALA A 49 5.95 -8.06 0.08
N GLY A 50 7.25 -7.91 -0.21
CA GLY A 50 8.15 -9.01 -0.49
C GLY A 50 7.64 -9.93 -1.61
N ASN A 51 7.85 -11.24 -1.45
CA ASN A 51 7.34 -12.28 -2.36
C ASN A 51 6.00 -12.88 -1.87
N ASP A 52 5.55 -12.52 -0.67
CA ASP A 52 4.40 -13.15 -0.02
C ASP A 52 3.08 -12.43 -0.33
N ALA A 53 3.14 -11.21 -0.86
CA ALA A 53 1.98 -10.48 -1.32
C ALA A 53 1.87 -10.46 -2.84
N ALA A 54 0.65 -10.62 -3.33
CA ALA A 54 0.32 -10.51 -4.75
C ALA A 54 -0.97 -9.70 -4.94
N LEU A 55 -1.12 -9.14 -6.12
CA LEU A 55 -2.33 -8.45 -6.55
C LEU A 55 -3.01 -9.25 -7.65
N THR A 56 -4.34 -9.30 -7.63
CA THR A 56 -5.10 -9.73 -8.79
C THR A 56 -5.08 -8.60 -9.84
N SER A 57 -5.10 -8.94 -11.13
CA SER A 57 -4.97 -7.95 -12.22
C SER A 57 -6.09 -6.90 -12.21
N ASP A 58 -7.29 -7.27 -11.78
CA ASP A 58 -8.46 -6.40 -11.64
C ASP A 58 -8.38 -5.45 -10.43
N ALA A 59 -7.44 -5.68 -9.52
CA ALA A 59 -7.21 -4.90 -8.32
C ALA A 59 -6.19 -3.78 -8.51
N LEU A 60 -5.44 -3.77 -9.62
CA LEU A 60 -4.44 -2.73 -9.91
C LEU A 60 -5.02 -1.31 -9.88
N PRO A 61 -6.20 -1.01 -10.48
CA PRO A 61 -6.79 0.33 -10.39
C PRO A 61 -7.09 0.75 -8.95
N GLU A 62 -7.46 -0.18 -8.07
CA GLU A 62 -7.75 0.09 -6.67
C GLU A 62 -6.46 0.39 -5.88
N LEU A 63 -5.33 -0.21 -6.26
CA LEU A 63 -4.04 0.10 -5.67
C LEU A 63 -3.60 1.51 -6.05
N VAL A 64 -3.73 1.88 -7.32
CA VAL A 64 -3.43 3.25 -7.80
C VAL A 64 -4.28 4.27 -7.05
N GLU A 65 -5.59 4.02 -6.94
CA GLU A 65 -6.49 4.89 -6.15
C GLU A 65 -6.07 4.96 -4.69
N THR A 66 -5.59 3.85 -4.11
CA THR A 66 -5.04 3.83 -2.75
C THR A 66 -3.87 4.79 -2.61
N TYR A 67 -2.92 4.77 -3.54
CA TYR A 67 -1.76 5.67 -3.52
C TYR A 67 -2.16 7.13 -3.71
N CYS A 68 -3.11 7.43 -4.62
CA CYS A 68 -3.64 8.79 -4.80
C CYS A 68 -4.30 9.33 -3.52
N GLN A 69 -5.09 8.50 -2.84
CA GLN A 69 -5.79 8.92 -1.62
C GLN A 69 -4.83 9.15 -0.45
N VAL A 70 -3.83 8.28 -0.25
CA VAL A 70 -2.85 8.51 0.82
C VAL A 70 -1.96 9.73 0.53
N GLN A 71 -1.64 9.99 -0.75
CA GLN A 71 -0.94 11.22 -1.15
C GLN A 71 -1.76 12.46 -0.80
N SER A 72 -3.06 12.44 -1.12
CA SER A 72 -3.99 13.53 -0.76
C SER A 72 -4.15 13.70 0.75
N ALA A 73 -3.83 12.67 1.54
CA ALA A 73 -3.84 12.66 2.99
C ALA A 73 -2.45 12.91 3.63
N GLY A 74 -1.55 13.61 2.92
CA GLY A 74 -0.27 14.07 3.47
C GLY A 74 0.90 13.09 3.31
N CYS A 75 0.72 11.99 2.57
CA CYS A 75 1.83 11.12 2.20
C CYS A 75 2.70 11.79 1.13
N ILE A 76 3.98 11.98 1.43
CA ILE A 76 4.95 12.67 0.56
C ILE A 76 5.88 11.71 -0.18
N GLY A 77 5.80 10.41 0.12
CA GLY A 77 6.61 9.39 -0.52
C GLY A 77 6.09 8.00 -0.23
N ILE A 78 6.20 7.13 -1.23
CA ILE A 78 5.86 5.72 -1.13
C ILE A 78 7.09 4.92 -1.53
N ALA A 79 7.54 4.04 -0.63
CA ALA A 79 8.58 3.06 -0.89
C ALA A 79 7.94 1.66 -0.84
N CYS A 80 8.24 0.82 -1.81
CA CYS A 80 7.73 -0.55 -1.86
C CYS A 80 8.90 -1.52 -1.97
N GLU A 81 9.07 -2.37 -0.96
CA GLU A 81 9.88 -3.57 -1.03
C GLU A 81 9.03 -4.68 -1.65
N VAL A 82 9.27 -4.95 -2.93
CA VAL A 82 8.42 -5.83 -3.75
C VAL A 82 9.26 -6.86 -4.49
N GLY A 83 8.70 -8.06 -4.67
CA GLY A 83 9.28 -9.08 -5.54
C GLY A 83 9.25 -8.68 -7.03
N PRO A 84 10.00 -9.39 -7.90
CA PRO A 84 10.17 -9.02 -9.31
C PRO A 84 8.84 -8.88 -10.08
N LEU A 85 7.87 -9.78 -9.81
CA LEU A 85 6.56 -9.77 -10.47
C LEU A 85 5.75 -8.50 -10.17
N PHE A 86 5.82 -8.02 -8.94
CA PHE A 86 5.11 -6.83 -8.53
C PHE A 86 5.82 -5.56 -9.03
N MET A 87 7.16 -5.57 -9.07
CA MET A 87 7.96 -4.52 -9.71
C MET A 87 7.60 -4.33 -11.19
N ASP A 88 7.46 -5.41 -11.94
CA ASP A 88 7.10 -5.35 -13.37
C ASP A 88 5.70 -4.77 -13.59
N LEU A 89 4.74 -5.10 -12.72
CA LEU A 89 3.38 -4.53 -12.75
C LEU A 89 3.37 -3.04 -12.43
N ILE A 90 4.12 -2.57 -11.43
CA ILE A 90 4.22 -1.13 -11.14
C ILE A 90 4.82 -0.40 -12.34
N LYS A 91 5.91 -0.90 -12.92
CA LYS A 91 6.58 -0.27 -14.07
C LYS A 91 5.72 -0.17 -15.32
N ALA A 92 4.74 -1.06 -15.48
CA ALA A 92 3.80 -1.01 -16.60
C ALA A 92 2.66 0.01 -16.38
N ALA A 93 2.46 0.46 -15.14
CA ALA A 93 1.36 1.35 -14.75
C ALA A 93 1.76 2.83 -14.61
N VAL A 94 3.06 3.13 -14.67
CA VAL A 94 3.65 4.48 -14.60
C VAL A 94 4.26 4.83 -15.95
#